data_AF-A0A0K6G9B0-F1
#
_entry.id   AF-A0A0K6G9B0-F1
#
_cell.length_a   1.000
_cell.length_b   1.000
_cell.length_c   1.000
_cell.angle_alpha   90.00
_cell.angle_beta   90.00
_cell.angle_gamma   90.00
#
_symmetry.space_group_name_H-M   'P 1'
#
loop_
_entity.id
_entity.type
_entity.pdbx_description
1 polymer ?
#
loop_
_entity_poly.entity_id
_entity_poly.type
_entity_poly.pdbx_seq_one_letter_code
_entity_poly.pdbx_strand_id
1 'polypeptide(L)'
;MFAEPLLRAQDRAIKSKSPLRKFLWRKRVWFESTFGLSVMEPWERNMVLTFFFISWALLTIACYRTLPNTLKFWSQRTMFYLHGHANDTDIGARVLGGQTFSLQSS
;
A
#
# COMPACT_ATOMS: atom_id res chain seq x y z
N MET A 1 20.44 30.39 12.97
CA MET A 1 21.73 29.69 13.19
C MET A 1 21.68 28.18 12.87
N PHE A 2 20.52 27.52 12.76
CA PHE A 2 20.39 26.06 12.57
C PHE A 2 20.48 25.53 11.11
N ALA A 3 20.49 26.41 10.10
CA ALA A 3 20.50 26.01 8.68
C ALA A 3 21.92 25.70 8.13
N GLU A 4 22.97 26.25 8.76
CA GLU A 4 24.38 26.04 8.41
C GLU A 4 24.77 24.55 8.23
N PRO A 5 24.48 23.64 9.19
CA PRO A 5 24.83 22.24 9.04
C PRO A 5 24.02 21.53 7.94
N LEU A 6 22.78 21.96 7.69
CA LEU A 6 21.92 21.37 6.66
C LEU A 6 22.37 21.77 5.26
N LEU A 7 22.77 23.03 5.06
CA LEU A 7 23.34 23.52 3.80
C LEU A 7 24.63 22.79 3.45
N ARG A 8 25.54 22.63 4.41
CA ARG A 8 26.77 21.84 4.19
C ARG A 8 26.49 20.36 3.94
N ALA A 9 25.46 19.79 4.55
CA ALA A 9 25.03 18.42 4.27
C ALA A 9 24.40 18.27 2.88
N GLN A 10 23.64 19.28 2.45
CA GLN A 10 23.04 19.37 1.12
C GLN A 10 24.10 19.38 0.03
N ASP A 11 25.12 20.22 0.16
CA ASP A 11 26.22 20.31 -0.80
C ASP A 11 26.97 18.97 -0.92
N ARG A 12 27.17 18.27 0.21
CA ARG A 12 27.82 16.94 0.22
C ARG A 12 26.95 15.83 -0.37
N ALA A 13 25.64 15.94 -0.26
CA ALA A 13 24.70 15.01 -0.88
C ALA A 13 24.58 15.22 -2.39
N ILE A 14 24.52 16.48 -2.86
CA ILE A 14 24.43 16.83 -4.28
C ILE A 14 25.73 16.47 -5.01
N LYS A 15 26.89 16.76 -4.41
CA LYS A 15 28.21 16.44 -4.97
C LYS A 15 28.53 14.94 -5.00
N SER A 16 27.68 14.10 -4.39
CA SER A 16 27.86 12.65 -4.39
C SER A 16 27.61 12.02 -5.77
N LYS A 17 28.46 11.09 -6.20
CA LYS A 17 28.22 10.30 -7.42
C LYS A 17 27.28 9.10 -7.20
N SER A 18 27.06 8.68 -5.96
CA SER A 18 26.24 7.50 -5.64
C SER A 18 24.74 7.80 -5.73
N PRO A 19 23.95 7.01 -6.50
CA PRO A 19 22.51 7.22 -6.65
C PRO A 19 21.74 7.00 -5.33
N LEU A 20 22.18 6.04 -4.50
CA LEU A 20 21.56 5.76 -3.20
C LEU A 20 21.64 6.96 -2.25
N ARG A 21 22.78 7.65 -2.23
CA ARG A 21 23.01 8.80 -1.36
C ARG A 21 22.14 10.00 -1.76
N LYS A 22 21.92 10.19 -3.07
CA LYS A 22 20.97 11.21 -3.59
C LYS A 22 19.52 10.87 -3.23
N PHE A 23 19.14 9.59 -3.33
CA PHE A 23 17.78 9.15 -3.01
C PHE A 23 17.47 9.32 -1.52
N LEU A 24 18.37 8.86 -0.64
CA LEU A 24 18.24 9.04 0.81
C LEU A 24 18.16 10.51 1.20
N TRP A 25 18.98 11.37 0.57
CA TRP A 25 18.90 12.82 0.79
C TRP A 25 17.53 13.39 0.42
N ARG A 26 17.00 13.04 -0.76
CA ARG A 26 15.68 13.50 -1.20
C ARG A 26 14.56 13.04 -0.27
N LYS A 27 14.60 11.78 0.18
CA LYS A 27 13.63 11.24 1.14
C LYS A 27 13.72 11.92 2.49
N ARG A 28 14.94 12.20 2.98
CA ARG A 28 15.16 12.94 4.22
C ARG A 28 14.59 14.36 4.14
N VAL A 29 14.89 15.10 3.07
CA VAL A 29 14.38 16.48 2.89
C VAL A 29 12.85 16.47 2.82
N TRP A 30 12.26 15.54 2.07
CA TRP A 30 10.80 15.41 2.00
C TRP A 30 10.17 15.12 3.37
N PHE A 31 10.80 14.24 4.15
CA PHE A 31 10.36 13.95 5.51
C PHE A 31 10.51 15.15 6.46
N GLU A 32 11.64 15.88 6.40
CA GLU A 32 11.88 17.08 7.20
C GLU A 32 10.87 18.20 6.85
N SER A 33 10.47 18.33 5.58
CA SER A 33 9.45 19.28 5.13
C SER A 33 8.02 18.91 5.56
N THR A 34 7.60 17.65 5.40
CA THR A 34 6.23 17.22 5.72
C THR A 34 5.89 17.36 7.20
N PHE A 35 6.86 17.11 8.08
CA PHE A 35 6.64 17.19 9.52
C PHE A 35 7.04 18.54 10.14
N GLY A 36 7.49 19.51 9.34
CA GLY A 36 7.92 20.81 9.86
C GLY A 36 9.10 20.74 10.84
N LEU A 37 9.90 19.67 10.74
CA LEU A 37 10.99 19.34 11.68
C LEU A 37 12.13 20.37 11.68
N SER A 38 12.13 21.32 10.74
CA SER A 38 13.11 22.40 10.68
C SER A 38 12.83 23.53 11.67
N VAL A 39 11.62 23.63 12.22
CA VAL A 39 11.21 24.73 13.12
C VAL A 39 11.16 24.29 14.58
N MET A 40 10.97 22.99 14.84
CA MET A 40 10.90 22.43 16.19
C MET A 40 12.26 22.42 16.89
N GLU A 41 12.21 22.53 18.22
CA GLU A 41 13.41 22.37 19.04
C GLU A 41 13.97 20.94 18.94
N PRO A 42 15.28 20.75 19.15
CA PRO A 42 15.93 19.45 18.98
C PRO A 42 15.31 18.34 19.85
N TRP A 43 14.77 18.71 21.02
CA TRP A 43 14.16 17.77 21.94
C TRP A 43 12.74 17.37 21.50
N GLU A 44 11.92 18.33 21.03
CA GLU A 44 10.55 18.08 20.53
C GLU A 44 10.57 17.18 19.30
N ARG A 45 11.52 17.44 18.38
CA ARG A 45 11.78 16.58 17.22
C ARG A 45 11.99 15.13 17.62
N ASN A 46 12.75 14.88 18.68
CA ASN A 46 13.05 13.52 19.13
C ASN A 46 11.81 12.83 19.70
N MET A 47 10.94 13.55 20.42
CA MET A 47 9.67 13.00 20.90
C MET A 47 8.73 12.62 19.75
N VAL A 48 8.53 13.52 18.79
CA VAL A 48 7.67 13.27 17.63
C VAL A 48 8.16 12.08 16.81
N LEU A 49 9.47 11.99 16.56
CA LEU A 49 10.07 10.85 15.88
C LEU A 49 9.82 9.54 16.62
N THR A 50 9.93 9.55 17.96
CA THR A 50 9.70 8.37 18.79
C THR A 50 8.24 7.91 18.71
N PHE A 51 7.28 8.83 18.85
CA PHE A 51 5.87 8.51 18.70
C PHE A 51 5.55 7.96 17.31
N PHE A 52 6.08 8.60 16.27
CA PHE A 52 5.89 8.13 14.89
C PHE A 52 6.44 6.72 14.70
N PHE A 53 7.64 6.43 15.23
CA PHE A 53 8.24 5.11 15.14
C PHE A 53 7.43 4.05 15.90
N ILE A 54 6.93 4.37 17.09
CA ILE A 54 6.08 3.48 17.88
C ILE A 54 4.77 3.21 17.14
N SER A 55 4.09 4.25 16.65
CA SER A 55 2.86 4.11 15.86
C SER A 55 3.09 3.29 14.61
N TRP A 56 4.19 3.53 13.88
CA TRP A 56 4.54 2.77 12.69
C TRP A 56 4.85 1.30 13.01
N ALA A 57 5.56 1.03 14.10
CA ALA A 57 5.84 -0.32 14.56
C ALA A 57 4.55 -1.06 14.96
N LEU A 58 3.67 -0.42 15.74
CA LEU A 58 2.36 -0.97 16.09
C LEU A 58 1.53 -1.27 14.85
N LEU A 59 1.50 -0.34 13.88
CA LEU A 59 0.76 -0.51 12.64
C LEU A 59 1.34 -1.68 11.81
N THR A 60 2.66 -1.82 11.79
CA THR A 60 3.34 -2.93 11.12
C THR A 60 3.00 -4.27 11.80
N ILE A 61 3.05 -4.34 13.13
CA ILE A 61 2.66 -5.54 13.89
C ILE A 61 1.20 -5.87 13.67
N ALA A 62 0.31 -4.88 13.75
CA ALA A 62 -1.12 -5.04 13.49
C ALA A 62 -1.36 -5.49 12.05
N CYS A 63 -0.62 -4.95 11.08
CA CYS A 63 -0.66 -5.37 9.69
C CYS A 63 -0.28 -6.85 9.59
N TYR A 64 0.92 -7.25 10.01
CA TYR A 64 1.37 -8.65 9.95
C TYR A 64 0.43 -9.63 10.65
N ARG A 65 -0.16 -9.24 11.79
CA ARG A 65 -1.09 -10.09 12.54
C ARG A 65 -2.47 -10.17 11.92
N THR A 66 -2.97 -9.05 11.39
CA THR A 66 -4.37 -8.95 10.92
C THR A 66 -4.52 -9.36 9.46
N LEU A 67 -3.56 -9.03 8.59
CA LEU A 67 -3.61 -9.28 7.14
C LEU A 67 -3.86 -10.76 6.75
N PRO A 68 -3.18 -11.77 7.34
CA PRO A 68 -3.42 -13.15 6.95
C PRO A 68 -4.83 -13.63 7.35
N ASN A 69 -5.37 -13.10 8.46
CA ASN A 69 -6.70 -13.46 8.93
C ASN A 69 -7.79 -12.85 8.03
N THR A 70 -7.64 -11.58 7.65
CA THR A 70 -8.57 -10.95 6.71
C THR A 70 -8.45 -11.52 5.30
N LEU A 71 -7.24 -11.80 4.80
CA LEU A 71 -7.06 -12.39 3.46
C LEU A 71 -7.80 -13.73 3.29
N LYS A 72 -7.80 -14.60 4.30
CA LYS A 72 -8.55 -15.86 4.25
C LYS A 72 -10.05 -15.62 4.10
N PHE A 73 -10.57 -14.67 4.86
CA PHE A 73 -11.99 -14.30 4.83
C PHE A 73 -12.41 -13.71 3.47
N TRP A 74 -11.61 -12.82 2.90
CA TRP A 74 -11.85 -12.27 1.56
C TRP A 74 -11.75 -13.35 0.48
N SER A 75 -10.73 -14.22 0.55
CA SER A 75 -10.52 -15.31 -0.41
C SER A 75 -11.72 -16.27 -0.46
N GLN A 76 -12.25 -16.68 0.70
CA GLN A 76 -13.44 -17.55 0.77
C GLN A 76 -14.66 -16.93 0.09
N ARG A 77 -14.88 -15.62 0.28
CA ARG A 77 -15.99 -14.91 -0.35
C ARG A 77 -15.80 -14.74 -1.85
N THR A 78 -14.59 -14.38 -2.29
CA THR A 78 -14.28 -14.25 -3.72
C THR A 78 -14.40 -15.58 -4.44
N MET A 79 -14.02 -16.70 -3.80
CA MET A 79 -14.22 -18.05 -4.35
C MET A 79 -15.70 -18.35 -4.60
N PHE A 80 -16.60 -17.98 -3.69
CA PHE A 80 -18.04 -18.17 -3.88
C PHE A 80 -18.55 -17.43 -5.13
N TYR A 81 -18.12 -16.18 -5.34
CA TYR A 81 -18.51 -15.41 -6.52
C TYR A 81 -17.87 -15.91 -7.83
N LEU A 82 -16.61 -16.37 -7.78
CA LEU A 82 -15.93 -16.92 -8.97
C LEU A 82 -16.48 -18.29 -9.40
N HIS A 83 -16.77 -19.17 -8.44
CA HIS A 83 -17.22 -20.54 -8.72
C HIS A 83 -18.74 -20.61 -8.95
N GLY A 84 -19.53 -19.74 -8.34
CA GLY A 84 -20.98 -19.71 -8.52
C GLY A 84 -21.41 -19.30 -9.93
N HIS A 85 -20.69 -18.38 -10.56
CA HIS A 85 -21.08 -17.84 -11.88
C HIS A 85 -20.77 -18.77 -13.06
N ALA A 86 -19.82 -19.70 -12.92
CA ALA A 86 -19.48 -20.65 -13.99
C ALA A 86 -20.65 -21.59 -14.32
N ASN A 87 -21.43 -21.98 -13.31
CA ASN A 87 -22.55 -22.91 -13.50
C ASN A 87 -23.79 -22.21 -14.11
N ASP A 88 -24.11 -20.98 -13.71
CA ASP A 88 -25.31 -20.29 -14.19
C ASP A 88 -25.20 -19.87 -15.67
N THR A 89 -24.00 -19.48 -16.14
CA THR A 89 -23.79 -19.17 -17.56
C THR A 89 -23.85 -20.41 -18.45
N ASP A 90 -23.36 -21.56 -17.97
CA ASP A 90 -23.44 -22.83 -18.71
C ASP A 90 -24.88 -23.38 -18.74
N ILE A 91 -25.64 -23.24 -17.66
CA ILE A 91 -27.05 -23.68 -17.64
C ILE A 91 -27.90 -22.75 -18.52
N GLY A 92 -27.69 -21.44 -18.47
CA GLY A 92 -28.37 -20.49 -19.36
C GLY A 92 -28.05 -20.74 -20.85
N ALA A 93 -26.78 -20.99 -21.19
CA ALA A 93 -26.37 -21.31 -22.55
C ALA A 93 -26.92 -22.67 -23.03
N ARG A 94 -26.99 -23.68 -22.16
CA ARG A 94 -27.57 -25.00 -22.49
C ARG A 94 -29.09 -24.97 -22.60
N VAL A 95 -29.77 -24.17 -21.76
CA VAL A 95 -31.24 -23.99 -21.82
C VAL A 95 -31.64 -23.17 -23.04
N LEU A 96 -30.89 -22.14 -23.39
CA LEU A 96 -31.12 -21.33 -24.60
C LEU A 96 -30.72 -22.07 -25.89
N GLY A 97 -29.71 -22.96 -25.84
CA GLY A 97 -29.30 -23.79 -26.97
C GLY A 97 -30.09 -25.10 -27.15
N GLY A 98 -30.94 -25.47 -26.19
CA GLY A 98 -31.66 -26.76 -26.16
C GLY A 98 -33.12 -26.73 -26.58
N GLN A 99 -33.68 -25.57 -26.97
CA GLN A 99 -35.12 -25.39 -27.19
C GLN A 99 -35.54 -25.23 -28.67
N THR A 100 -34.68 -25.52 -29.66
CA THR A 100 -34.99 -25.25 -31.09
C THR A 100 -35.08 -26.48 -32.00
N PHE A 101 -35.52 -27.65 -31.53
CA PHE A 101 -35.84 -28.75 -32.46
C PHE A 101 -36.97 -29.69 -31.99
N SER A 102 -38.21 -29.21 -32.00
CA SER A 102 -39.39 -30.08 -32.18
C SER A 102 -40.64 -29.24 -32.46
N LEU A 103 -40.63 -28.50 -33.57
CA LEU A 103 -41.87 -28.11 -34.24
C LEU A 103 -41.89 -28.79 -35.62
N GLN A 104 -42.44 -30.00 -35.69
CA GLN A 104 -43.13 -30.40 -36.91
C GLN A 104 -44.32 -31.29 -36.55
N SER A 105 -45.48 -30.71 -36.84
CA SER A 105 -46.84 -31.21 -36.74
C SER A 105 -47.15 -32.35 -37.72
N SER A 106 -48.29 -32.99 -37.41
CA SER A 106 -49.15 -33.86 -38.25
C SER A 106 -48.92 -35.35 -38.15
#